data_AF-A0A7L4QQY9-F1
#
_entry.id   AF-A0A7L4QQY9-F1
#
_cell.length_a   1.000
_cell.length_b   1.000
_cell.length_c   1.000
_cell.angle_alpha   90.00
_cell.angle_beta   90.00
_cell.angle_gamma   90.00
#
_symmetry.space_group_name_H-M   'P 1'
#
loop_
_entity.id
_entity.type
_entity.pdbx_description
1 polymer ?
#
loop_
_entity_poly.entity_id
_entity_poly.type
_entity_poly.pdbx_seq_one_letter_code
_entity_poly.pdbx_strand_id
1 'polypeptide(L)'
;SGEYILYTEGSNLKDVFDVEGVDTTRTRTNNISEISQVLGIEAARNAIIYEALSTLSEQGILVDVRHIMLVADMMCMEGEVKQIGRHGIAGEKESVLSRAAFEVTVNHLLDAAVANEVDELSGVTENVIVGQPIQLGTGDVKLIAKPLKLGEL
;
A
#
# COMPACT_ATOMS: atom_id res chain seq x y z
N SER A 1 17.59 32.46 -1.74
CA SER A 1 17.44 32.67 -3.20
C SER A 1 16.23 33.56 -3.42
N GLY A 2 16.38 34.70 -4.08
CA GLY A 2 15.31 35.70 -4.27
C GLY A 2 14.38 35.35 -5.44
N GLU A 3 13.90 34.12 -5.51
CA GLU A 3 13.01 33.66 -6.59
C GLU A 3 11.55 33.87 -6.21
N TYR A 4 10.72 34.25 -7.17
CA TYR A 4 9.27 34.35 -7.01
C TYR A 4 8.63 32.98 -7.24
N ILE A 5 7.73 32.57 -6.34
CA ILE A 5 6.95 31.33 -6.44
C ILE A 5 5.47 31.71 -6.52
N LEU A 6 4.75 31.11 -7.45
CA LEU A 6 3.30 31.27 -7.58
C LEU A 6 2.60 30.12 -6.85
N TYR A 7 1.56 30.45 -6.09
CA TYR A 7 0.67 29.48 -5.45
C TYR A 7 -0.73 29.64 -6.04
N THR A 8 -1.39 28.52 -6.31
CA THR A 8 -2.73 28.50 -6.92
C THR A 8 -3.73 27.85 -5.96
N GLU A 9 -4.99 28.29 -6.03
CA GLU A 9 -6.11 27.53 -5.49
C GLU A 9 -6.71 26.68 -6.62
N GLY A 10 -6.70 25.36 -6.42
CA GLY A 10 -7.00 24.40 -7.48
C GLY A 10 -5.75 23.95 -8.23
N SER A 11 -5.92 22.89 -9.04
CA SER A 11 -4.82 22.23 -9.74
C SER A 11 -5.26 21.79 -11.14
N ASN A 12 -4.42 22.10 -12.12
CA ASN A 12 -4.49 21.64 -13.51
C ASN A 12 -3.06 21.59 -14.09
N LEU A 13 -2.27 20.65 -13.59
CA LEU A 13 -0.85 20.47 -13.85
C LEU A 13 -0.56 20.33 -15.35
N LYS A 14 -1.45 19.63 -16.08
CA LYS A 14 -1.31 19.40 -17.52
C LYS A 14 -1.29 20.72 -18.29
N ASP A 15 -2.29 21.56 -18.07
CA ASP A 15 -2.40 22.83 -18.80
C ASP A 15 -1.36 23.84 -18.31
N VAL A 16 -0.99 23.80 -17.03
CA VAL A 16 0.08 24.65 -16.46
C VAL A 16 1.43 24.38 -17.13
N PHE A 17 1.71 23.15 -17.55
CA PHE A 17 2.97 22.81 -18.21
C PHE A 17 3.11 23.43 -19.61
N ASP A 18 2.00 23.78 -20.25
CA ASP A 18 2.00 24.42 -21.57
C ASP A 18 2.13 25.96 -21.48
N VAL A 19 2.10 26.53 -20.27
CA VAL A 19 2.21 27.99 -20.07
C VAL A 19 3.67 28.44 -20.23
N GLU A 20 3.88 29.42 -21.11
CA GLU A 20 5.21 29.99 -21.35
C GLU A 20 5.79 30.61 -20.06
N GLY A 21 7.05 30.27 -19.77
CA GLY A 21 7.76 30.76 -18.58
C GLY A 21 7.55 29.90 -17.31
N VAL A 22 6.69 28.88 -17.35
CA VAL A 22 6.58 27.90 -16.27
C VAL A 22 7.74 26.90 -16.32
N ASP A 23 8.34 26.66 -15.16
CA ASP A 23 9.37 25.64 -14.99
C ASP A 23 8.72 24.29 -14.65
N THR A 24 8.56 23.43 -15.65
CA THR A 24 7.93 22.11 -15.52
C THR A 24 8.72 21.15 -14.64
N THR A 25 10.02 21.40 -14.40
CA THR A 25 10.88 20.52 -13.59
C THR A 25 10.71 20.75 -12.09
N ARG A 26 10.20 21.92 -11.69
CA ARG A 26 10.01 22.32 -10.29
C ARG A 26 8.56 22.59 -9.91
N THR A 27 7.65 22.56 -10.88
CA THR A 27 6.21 22.71 -10.63
C THR A 27 5.66 21.46 -9.93
N ARG A 28 4.90 21.65 -8.86
CA ARG A 28 4.33 20.57 -8.03
C ARG A 28 2.86 20.83 -7.70
N THR A 29 2.12 19.77 -7.42
CA THR A 29 0.75 19.81 -6.88
C THR A 29 0.64 18.84 -5.71
N ASN A 30 -0.35 19.02 -4.86
CA ASN A 30 -0.71 18.06 -3.80
C ASN A 30 -1.79 17.06 -4.24
N ASN A 31 -2.25 17.16 -5.50
CA ASN A 31 -3.21 16.22 -6.07
C ASN A 31 -2.50 14.98 -6.64
N ILE A 32 -2.42 13.91 -5.84
CA ILE A 32 -1.75 12.66 -6.21
C ILE A 32 -2.34 12.01 -7.47
N SER A 33 -3.67 12.03 -7.63
CA SER A 33 -4.34 11.44 -8.79
C SER A 33 -3.96 12.13 -10.08
N GLU A 34 -3.84 13.45 -10.04
CA GLU A 34 -3.41 14.25 -11.18
C GLU A 34 -1.93 14.05 -11.52
N ILE A 35 -1.06 13.95 -10.51
CA ILE A 35 0.35 13.58 -10.71
C ILE A 35 0.44 12.23 -11.41
N SER A 36 -0.35 11.24 -10.97
CA SER A 36 -0.38 9.92 -11.60
C SER A 36 -0.77 10.00 -13.08
N GLN A 37 -1.79 10.81 -13.40
CA GLN A 37 -2.29 10.96 -14.77
C GLN A 37 -1.33 11.72 -15.70
N VAL A 38 -0.62 12.73 -15.19
CA VAL A 38 0.24 13.60 -16.01
C VAL A 38 1.69 13.12 -16.04
N LEU A 39 2.24 12.69 -14.89
CA LEU A 39 3.65 12.34 -14.72
C LEU A 39 3.89 10.83 -14.55
N GLY A 40 2.84 10.05 -14.29
CA GLY A 40 2.91 8.59 -14.15
C GLY A 40 2.97 8.08 -12.70
N ILE A 41 2.86 6.76 -12.55
CA ILE A 41 2.67 6.11 -11.25
C ILE A 41 3.85 6.27 -10.28
N GLU A 42 5.08 6.27 -10.78
CA GLU A 42 6.28 6.47 -9.94
C GLU A 42 6.38 7.92 -9.40
N ALA A 43 5.91 8.89 -10.18
CA ALA A 43 5.81 10.27 -9.70
C ALA A 43 4.75 10.37 -8.60
N ALA A 44 3.61 9.69 -8.76
CA ALA A 44 2.56 9.64 -7.74
C ALA A 44 3.03 8.93 -6.46
N ARG A 45 3.75 7.81 -6.58
CA ARG A 45 4.37 7.10 -5.45
C ARG A 45 5.30 8.01 -4.65
N ASN A 46 6.19 8.74 -5.32
CA ASN A 46 7.09 9.69 -4.67
C ASN A 46 6.32 10.88 -4.04
N ALA A 47 5.25 11.34 -4.69
CA ALA A 47 4.40 12.38 -4.15
C ALA A 47 3.69 11.93 -2.86
N ILE A 48 3.18 10.68 -2.80
CA ILE A 48 2.61 10.11 -1.56
C ILE A 48 3.63 10.11 -0.43
N ILE A 49 4.87 9.67 -0.71
CA ILE A 49 5.95 9.67 0.28
C ILE A 49 6.23 11.09 0.80
N TYR A 50 6.32 12.06 -0.11
CA TYR A 50 6.60 13.46 0.24
C TYR A 50 5.47 14.08 1.06
N GLU A 51 4.22 13.95 0.62
CA GLU A 51 3.06 14.54 1.28
C GLU A 51 2.82 13.92 2.66
N ALA A 52 2.95 12.60 2.79
CA ALA A 52 2.81 11.91 4.07
C ALA A 52 3.91 12.34 5.07
N LEU A 53 5.17 12.41 4.61
CA LEU A 53 6.27 12.87 5.46
C LEU A 53 6.14 14.35 5.85
N SER A 54 5.75 15.23 4.91
CA SER A 54 5.56 16.65 5.20
C SER A 54 4.48 16.84 6.25
N THR A 55 3.31 16.21 6.04
CA THR A 55 2.17 16.29 6.97
C THR A 55 2.54 15.80 8.37
N LEU A 56 3.19 14.64 8.49
CA LEU A 56 3.61 14.10 9.79
C LEU A 56 4.65 15.00 10.47
N SER A 57 5.63 15.51 9.71
CA SER A 57 6.69 16.38 10.23
C SER A 57 6.13 17.72 10.70
N GLU A 58 5.14 18.28 10.01
CA GLU A 58 4.43 19.50 10.43
C GLU A 58 3.71 19.33 11.77
N GLN A 59 3.27 18.11 12.10
CA GLN A 59 2.69 17.76 13.40
C GLN A 59 3.75 17.34 14.44
N GLY A 60 5.05 17.41 14.11
CA GLY A 60 6.14 17.00 14.98
C GLY A 60 6.26 15.48 15.17
N ILE A 61 5.62 14.69 14.29
CA ILE A 61 5.68 13.22 14.34
C ILE A 61 6.86 12.75 13.49
N LEU A 62 7.82 12.10 14.13
CA LEU A 62 8.97 11.51 13.44
C LEU A 62 8.66 10.06 13.06
N VAL A 63 8.70 9.75 11.76
CA VAL A 63 8.55 8.39 11.22
C VAL A 63 9.71 8.09 10.28
N ASP A 64 10.26 6.88 10.38
CA ASP A 64 11.28 6.42 9.43
C ASP A 64 10.66 6.29 8.03
N VAL A 65 11.35 6.85 7.04
CA VAL A 65 10.90 6.87 5.64
C VAL A 65 10.56 5.48 5.10
N ARG A 66 11.21 4.42 5.59
CA ARG A 66 10.96 3.03 5.13
C ARG A 66 9.52 2.59 5.40
N HIS A 67 8.89 3.06 6.47
CA HIS A 67 7.48 2.75 6.75
C HIS A 67 6.56 3.41 5.73
N ILE A 68 6.84 4.67 5.39
CA ILE A 68 6.05 5.43 4.41
C ILE A 68 6.27 4.89 3.01
N MET A 69 7.51 4.51 2.66
CA MET A 69 7.83 3.85 1.39
C MET A 69 6.99 2.58 1.20
N LEU A 70 6.92 1.72 2.22
CA LEU A 70 6.14 0.49 2.14
C LEU A 70 4.65 0.75 1.88
N VAL A 71 4.09 1.79 2.52
CA VAL A 71 2.69 2.20 2.29
C VAL A 71 2.51 2.72 0.86
N ALA A 72 3.40 3.59 0.38
CA ALA A 72 3.34 4.13 -0.98
C ALA A 72 3.54 3.04 -2.04
N ASP A 73 4.43 2.07 -1.81
CA ASP A 73 4.62 0.89 -2.65
C ASP A 73 3.32 0.09 -2.77
N MET A 74 2.69 -0.23 -1.63
CA MET A 74 1.42 -0.95 -1.61
C MET A 74 0.30 -0.20 -2.32
N MET A 75 0.29 1.13 -2.26
CA MET A 75 -0.69 1.97 -2.96
C MET A 75 -0.46 2.04 -4.47
N CYS A 76 0.75 1.79 -4.98
CA CYS A 76 1.10 2.06 -6.38
C CYS A 76 1.54 0.82 -7.19
N MET A 77 1.78 -0.32 -6.54
CA MET A 77 2.40 -1.50 -7.17
C MET A 77 1.64 -2.10 -8.36
N GLU A 78 0.34 -1.85 -8.48
CA GLU A 78 -0.50 -2.36 -9.58
C GLU A 78 -0.60 -1.41 -10.77
N GLY A 79 0.17 -0.32 -10.78
CA GLY A 79 0.18 0.66 -11.86
C GLY A 79 -0.91 1.75 -11.75
N GLU A 80 -1.71 1.72 -10.69
CA GLU A 80 -2.68 2.75 -10.34
C GLU A 80 -2.55 3.12 -8.85
N VAL A 81 -3.04 4.30 -8.47
CA VAL A 81 -3.04 4.74 -7.07
C VAL A 81 -4.27 4.20 -6.37
N LYS A 82 -4.09 3.17 -5.54
CA LYS A 82 -5.16 2.56 -4.76
C LYS A 82 -5.30 3.20 -3.39
N GLN A 83 -6.55 3.38 -2.96
CA GLN A 83 -6.83 3.83 -1.61
C GLN A 83 -6.55 2.71 -0.58
N ILE A 84 -6.23 3.12 0.64
CA ILE A 84 -6.18 2.22 1.79
C ILE A 84 -7.60 2.12 2.34
N GLY A 85 -8.28 1.02 2.05
CA GLY A 85 -9.64 0.79 2.53
C GLY A 85 -10.38 -0.29 1.76
N ARG A 86 -11.69 -0.43 2.04
CA ARG A 86 -12.55 -1.48 1.48
C ARG A 86 -12.78 -1.45 -0.03
N HIS A 87 -12.61 -0.30 -0.69
CA HIS A 87 -12.66 -0.22 -2.16
C HIS A 87 -11.26 0.02 -2.75
N GLY A 88 -10.25 -0.57 -2.12
CA GLY A 88 -8.87 -0.56 -2.59
C GLY A 88 -8.17 -1.78 -2.00
N ILE A 89 -6.94 -1.59 -1.51
CA ILE A 89 -6.04 -2.67 -1.12
C ILE A 89 -6.67 -3.70 -0.16
N ALA A 90 -7.47 -3.25 0.81
CA ALA A 90 -8.02 -4.16 1.82
C ALA A 90 -9.19 -5.02 1.29
N GLY A 91 -9.99 -4.48 0.37
CA GLY A 91 -11.12 -5.19 -0.25
C GLY A 91 -10.72 -6.11 -1.39
N GLU A 92 -9.51 -5.97 -1.92
CA GLU A 92 -8.99 -6.76 -3.05
C GLU A 92 -8.04 -7.88 -2.61
N LYS A 93 -7.90 -8.12 -1.30
CA LYS A 93 -7.12 -9.24 -0.79
C LYS A 93 -7.62 -10.56 -1.38
N GLU A 94 -6.71 -11.48 -1.67
CA GLU A 94 -7.05 -12.78 -2.26
C GLU A 94 -7.90 -13.65 -1.32
N SER A 95 -7.54 -13.71 -0.03
CA SER A 95 -8.27 -14.52 0.95
C SER A 95 -9.65 -13.93 1.27
N VAL A 96 -10.68 -14.78 1.14
CA VAL A 96 -12.08 -14.48 1.48
C VAL A 96 -12.20 -14.10 2.95
N LEU A 97 -11.56 -14.87 3.84
CA LEU A 97 -11.58 -14.59 5.29
C LEU A 97 -10.86 -13.28 5.61
N SER A 98 -9.75 -12.99 4.92
CA SER A 98 -9.06 -11.72 5.02
C SER A 98 -9.93 -10.53 4.60
N ARG A 99 -10.66 -10.63 3.47
CA ARG A 99 -11.59 -9.58 3.01
C ARG A 99 -12.75 -9.42 3.99
N ALA A 100 -13.39 -10.52 4.38
CA ALA A 100 -14.54 -10.51 5.30
C ALA A 100 -14.20 -9.96 6.70
N ALA A 101 -12.94 -10.06 7.13
CA ALA A 101 -12.46 -9.47 8.38
C ALA A 101 -12.32 -7.94 8.32
N PHE A 102 -12.31 -7.33 7.12
CA PHE A 102 -12.11 -5.88 6.93
C PHE A 102 -13.36 -5.23 6.29
N GLU A 103 -14.36 -4.95 7.14
CA GLU A 103 -15.68 -4.40 6.77
C GLU A 103 -16.53 -5.35 5.89
N VAL A 104 -17.85 -5.06 5.80
CA VAL A 104 -18.82 -5.72 4.89
C VAL A 104 -18.79 -7.27 4.90
N THR A 105 -18.54 -7.87 6.07
CA THR A 105 -18.29 -9.30 6.27
C THR A 105 -19.30 -10.24 5.58
N VAL A 106 -20.60 -9.98 5.73
CA VAL A 106 -21.65 -10.87 5.24
C VAL A 106 -21.65 -10.93 3.72
N ASN A 107 -21.46 -9.80 3.03
CA ASN A 107 -21.48 -9.77 1.57
C ASN A 107 -20.28 -10.53 1.01
N HIS A 108 -19.08 -10.32 1.55
CA HIS A 108 -17.89 -11.04 1.11
C HIS A 108 -18.04 -12.56 1.23
N LEU A 109 -18.64 -13.06 2.31
CA LEU A 109 -18.89 -14.49 2.48
C LEU A 109 -19.97 -15.02 1.52
N LEU A 110 -21.04 -14.26 1.29
CA LEU A 110 -22.10 -14.64 0.35
C LEU A 110 -21.60 -14.68 -1.09
N ASP A 111 -20.88 -13.65 -1.52
CA ASP A 111 -20.33 -13.55 -2.88
C ASP A 111 -19.34 -14.68 -3.14
N ALA A 112 -18.45 -14.95 -2.19
CA ALA A 112 -17.50 -16.07 -2.26
C ALA A 112 -18.20 -17.44 -2.30
N ALA A 113 -19.29 -17.62 -1.53
CA ALA A 113 -20.08 -18.85 -1.54
C ALA A 113 -20.78 -19.07 -2.89
N VAL A 114 -21.30 -18.00 -3.51
CA VAL A 114 -21.93 -18.05 -4.83
C VAL A 114 -20.89 -18.32 -5.93
N ALA A 115 -19.71 -17.71 -5.83
CA ALA A 115 -18.62 -17.89 -6.78
C ALA A 115 -17.84 -19.20 -6.58
N ASN A 116 -18.12 -19.96 -5.51
CA ASN A 116 -17.40 -21.17 -5.11
C ASN A 116 -15.88 -20.90 -4.96
N GLU A 117 -15.53 -19.79 -4.31
CA GLU A 117 -14.15 -19.44 -3.98
C GLU A 117 -13.58 -20.37 -2.90
N VAL A 118 -12.27 -20.63 -2.98
CA VAL A 118 -11.52 -21.41 -2.00
C VAL A 118 -10.47 -20.51 -1.37
N ASP A 119 -10.41 -20.51 -0.04
CA ASP A 119 -9.40 -19.78 0.71
C ASP A 119 -8.22 -20.71 1.03
N GLU A 120 -7.05 -20.41 0.47
CA GLU A 120 -5.83 -21.22 0.61
C GLU A 120 -5.16 -21.09 1.99
N LEU A 121 -5.68 -20.24 2.88
CA LEU A 121 -5.14 -20.02 4.22
C LEU A 121 -3.64 -19.64 4.22
N SER A 122 -3.21 -18.82 3.27
CA SER A 122 -1.78 -18.49 3.07
C SER A 122 -1.32 -17.26 3.86
N GLY A 123 -2.22 -16.35 4.20
CA GLY A 123 -1.93 -15.11 4.91
C GLY A 123 -2.16 -15.18 6.41
N VAL A 124 -1.92 -14.04 7.07
CA VAL A 124 -1.92 -13.94 8.54
C VAL A 124 -3.33 -13.99 9.11
N THR A 125 -4.27 -13.24 8.53
CA THR A 125 -5.60 -13.01 9.11
C THR A 125 -6.44 -14.28 9.13
N GLU A 126 -6.48 -14.99 8.02
CA GLU A 126 -7.17 -16.25 7.82
C GLU A 126 -6.64 -17.36 8.74
N ASN A 127 -5.32 -17.50 8.90
CA ASN A 127 -4.71 -18.46 9.83
C ASN A 127 -5.05 -18.14 11.29
N VAL A 128 -5.09 -16.86 11.66
CA VAL A 128 -5.54 -16.43 12.99
C VAL A 128 -7.01 -16.83 13.22
N ILE A 129 -7.88 -16.61 12.24
CA ILE A 129 -9.31 -16.94 12.34
C ILE A 129 -9.53 -18.45 12.52
N VAL A 130 -8.79 -19.27 11.76
CA VAL A 130 -8.93 -20.74 11.80
C VAL A 130 -8.15 -21.38 12.96
N GLY A 131 -7.23 -20.63 13.59
CA GLY A 131 -6.43 -21.10 14.72
C GLY A 131 -5.23 -21.97 14.31
N GLN A 132 -4.68 -21.76 13.12
CA GLN A 132 -3.50 -22.47 12.62
C GLN A 132 -2.21 -21.63 12.81
N PRO A 133 -1.03 -22.27 12.92
CA PRO A 133 0.24 -21.55 12.95
C PRO A 133 0.45 -20.74 11.67
N ILE A 134 0.73 -19.44 11.83
CA ILE A 134 0.98 -18.51 10.74
C ILE A 134 2.42 -18.69 10.23
N GLN A 135 2.62 -18.69 8.91
CA GLN A 135 3.94 -18.70 8.28
C GLN A 135 4.59 -17.30 8.34
N LEU A 136 4.91 -16.82 9.53
CA LEU A 136 5.56 -15.52 9.74
C LEU A 136 6.59 -15.60 10.87
N GLY A 137 7.77 -15.03 10.65
CA GLY A 137 8.83 -14.96 11.65
C GLY A 137 9.27 -16.35 12.09
N THR A 138 9.06 -16.69 13.36
CA THR A 138 9.40 -18.02 13.89
C THR A 138 8.54 -19.15 13.32
N GLY A 139 7.31 -18.84 12.87
CA GLY A 139 6.40 -19.82 12.26
C GLY A 139 6.79 -20.23 10.84
N ASP A 140 7.64 -19.45 10.17
CA ASP A 140 8.13 -19.71 8.80
C ASP A 140 9.29 -20.73 8.77
N VAL A 141 9.82 -21.09 9.95
CA VAL A 141 10.91 -22.06 10.07
C VAL A 141 10.39 -23.40 10.58
N LYS A 142 10.66 -24.47 9.82
CA LYS A 142 10.34 -25.85 10.24
C LYS A 142 11.50 -26.46 11.01
N LEU A 143 11.26 -26.84 12.26
CA LEU A 143 12.22 -27.60 13.06
C LEU A 143 12.18 -29.08 12.67
N ILE A 144 13.35 -29.64 12.37
CA ILE A 144 13.50 -31.07 12.05
C ILE A 144 14.51 -31.65 13.03
N ALA A 145 14.09 -32.64 13.80
CA ALA A 145 15.01 -33.41 14.65
C ALA A 145 15.72 -34.46 13.79
N LYS A 146 17.05 -34.42 13.74
CA LYS A 146 17.85 -35.47 13.12
C LYS A 146 17.97 -36.64 14.11
N PRO A 147 17.45 -37.83 13.81
CA PRO A 147 17.61 -38.97 14.72
C PRO A 147 19.10 -39.34 14.83
N LEU A 148 19.57 -39.48 16.06
CA LEU A 148 20.91 -39.99 16.35
C LEU A 148 20.96 -41.47 15.93
N LYS A 149 22.00 -41.87 15.20
CA LYS A 149 22.22 -43.29 14.91
C LYS A 149 22.69 -43.97 16.20
N LEU A 150 21.99 -45.04 16.60
CA LEU A 150 22.36 -45.88 17.74
C LEU A 150 23.72 -46.55 17.41
N GLY A 151 24.82 -45.96 17.86
CA GLY A 151 26.18 -46.35 17.51
C GLY A 151 27.24 -45.25 17.65
N GLU A 152 26.82 -43.99 17.83
CA GLU A 152 27.70 -42.84 18.15
C GLU A 152 27.61 -42.40 19.62
N LEU A 153 27.12 -43.27 20.52
CA LEU A 153 27.13 -43.11 21.98
C LEU A 153 27.96 -44.22 22.64
#